data_AF-A0A832M053-F1
#
_entry.id   AF-A0A832M053-F1
#
_cell.length_a   1.000
_cell.length_b   1.000
_cell.length_c   1.000
_cell.angle_alpha   90.00
_cell.angle_beta   90.00
_cell.angle_gamma   90.00
#
_symmetry.space_group_name_H-M   'P 1'
#
loop_
_entity.id
_entity.type
_entity.pdbx_description
1 polymer ?
#
loop_
_entity_poly.entity_id
_entity_poly.type
_entity_poly.pdbx_seq_one_letter_code
_entity_poly.pdbx_strand_id
1 'polypeptide(L)'
;MKTKRTVLNIAGAIVFLMAAIIAGCEINPLSPPSWFINANLPLINKTYTIIDLLEDEPNIFFTNEGNAYFNSESMTTQKFAKDLVQNGFGPTDVFLPSNLGDSALGLTLDDSTFITRLDFEPTSPPGELILTFNPSGFQYTISITVENLFNITSGLPYSVSRTINGNPVTERVELSNYRITNPVPSNKLNFRIGVSSGTPGIISFNYHVTRFAIKYASGRIKPENLGSKDTVIDKPFGDNNVKGALNLASVNEPKTYLVVKRTKSNYQVDVKNIQLRGENFFGRPVYFRYLRYDTTGAPPQPIDSVFNLRLQKGQDSAVYFVNPRNSNVLQFVGNIPKRVILTRTTVINQNFDLGEIDNTDSISVYFTVEIPLHFSIIEPTTYNDTIDNRITSFSDREKIKKARRVDMEMHLTNGIPILAYVKCYVVDSLDNTLFDLTSIINNQVSDTVELPGAPVDVNGFVNNTTFRVYTGVLDSNYINLLLDMDRIIFRYRLYTDPNIIPAPDGRVRIRATDYVRNATFGTINYKIVP
;
A
#
# COMPACT_ATOMS: atom_id res chain seq x y z
N MET A 1 57.54 114.74 -18.53
CA MET A 1 56.31 114.73 -19.35
C MET A 1 56.12 113.31 -19.92
N LYS A 2 54.99 112.66 -19.61
CA LYS A 2 54.34 111.56 -20.37
C LYS A 2 54.76 110.06 -20.32
N THR A 3 55.56 109.54 -19.37
CA THR A 3 55.83 108.06 -19.36
C THR A 3 55.61 107.28 -18.05
N LYS A 4 55.28 107.93 -16.91
CA LYS A 4 55.01 107.20 -15.64
C LYS A 4 53.52 106.96 -15.32
N ARG A 5 52.59 107.61 -16.02
CA ARG A 5 51.13 107.48 -15.75
C ARG A 5 50.47 106.28 -16.46
N THR A 6 51.10 105.72 -17.48
CA THR A 6 50.53 104.64 -18.30
C THR A 6 50.79 103.25 -17.69
N VAL A 7 51.90 103.05 -16.98
CA VAL A 7 52.23 101.75 -16.36
C VAL A 7 51.37 101.45 -15.13
N LEU A 8 50.98 102.49 -14.37
CA LEU A 8 50.12 102.32 -13.18
C LEU A 8 48.66 101.97 -13.56
N ASN A 9 48.16 102.50 -14.69
CA ASN A 9 46.80 102.21 -15.16
C ASN A 9 46.68 100.81 -15.80
N ILE A 10 47.75 100.29 -16.40
CA ILE A 10 47.78 98.93 -16.96
C ILE A 10 47.91 97.89 -15.83
N ALA A 11 48.71 98.16 -14.80
CA ALA A 11 48.79 97.30 -13.62
C ALA A 11 47.46 97.27 -12.84
N GLY A 12 46.79 98.42 -12.68
CA GLY A 12 45.47 98.50 -12.05
C GLY A 12 44.37 97.75 -12.83
N ALA A 13 44.39 97.84 -14.17
CA ALA A 13 43.44 97.13 -15.02
C ALA A 13 43.65 95.60 -14.99
N ILE A 14 44.90 95.12 -14.90
CA ILE A 14 45.21 93.68 -14.82
C ILE A 14 44.82 93.10 -13.45
N VAL A 15 44.99 93.85 -12.36
CA VAL A 15 44.56 93.41 -11.02
C VAL A 15 43.04 93.38 -10.90
N PHE A 16 42.34 94.35 -11.51
CA PHE A 16 40.88 94.37 -11.52
C PHE A 16 40.29 93.27 -12.42
N LEU A 17 40.95 92.96 -13.55
CA LEU A 17 40.55 91.85 -14.43
C LEU A 17 40.81 90.49 -13.76
N MET A 18 41.91 90.30 -13.02
CA MET A 18 42.13 89.08 -12.24
C MET A 18 41.15 88.94 -11.07
N ALA A 19 40.77 90.02 -10.40
CA ALA A 19 39.77 89.97 -9.33
C ALA A 19 38.37 89.62 -9.85
N ALA A 20 38.01 90.06 -11.07
CA ALA A 20 36.73 89.72 -11.71
C ALA A 20 36.65 88.25 -12.18
N ILE A 21 37.79 87.62 -12.52
CA ILE A 21 37.81 86.20 -12.94
C ILE A 21 37.66 85.25 -11.73
N ILE A 22 38.02 85.68 -10.52
CA ILE A 22 37.91 84.86 -9.30
C ILE A 22 36.51 84.95 -8.68
N ALA A 23 35.75 86.01 -8.93
CA ALA A 23 34.39 86.21 -8.38
C ALA A 23 33.26 85.56 -9.20
N GLY A 24 33.55 84.99 -10.37
CA GLY A 24 32.55 84.40 -11.29
C GLY A 24 32.44 82.87 -11.29
N CYS A 25 33.23 82.17 -10.47
CA CYS A 25 33.12 80.72 -10.32
C CYS A 25 32.23 80.39 -9.11
N GLU A 26 30.92 80.29 -9.32
CA GLU A 26 30.09 79.47 -8.42
C GLU A 26 30.57 78.03 -8.54
N ILE A 27 31.38 77.61 -7.57
CA ILE A 27 31.71 76.20 -7.38
C ILE A 27 30.40 75.54 -6.95
N ASN A 28 29.70 74.90 -7.88
CA ASN A 28 28.64 73.96 -7.53
C ASN A 28 29.19 73.04 -6.44
N PRO A 29 28.50 72.88 -5.29
CA PRO A 29 28.98 71.98 -4.25
C PRO A 29 29.26 70.63 -4.89
N LEU A 30 30.45 70.08 -4.64
CA LEU A 30 30.86 68.75 -5.09
C LEU A 30 29.72 67.78 -4.76
N SER A 31 28.96 67.40 -5.79
CA SER A 31 27.95 66.36 -5.66
C SER A 31 28.72 65.10 -5.32
N PRO A 32 28.52 64.49 -4.16
CA PRO A 32 29.38 63.41 -3.75
C PRO A 32 29.22 62.24 -4.74
N PRO A 33 30.32 61.54 -5.08
CA PRO A 33 30.33 60.61 -6.19
C PRO A 33 29.31 59.51 -5.95
N SER A 34 28.41 59.30 -6.91
CA SER A 34 27.51 58.15 -6.86
C SER A 34 28.22 56.94 -7.43
N TRP A 35 28.30 55.88 -6.64
CA TRP A 35 28.90 54.60 -7.02
C TRP A 35 27.79 53.54 -7.07
N PHE A 36 27.85 52.69 -8.09
CA PHE A 36 27.01 51.50 -8.18
C PHE A 36 27.70 50.38 -7.41
N ILE A 37 26.95 49.75 -6.52
CA ILE A 37 27.43 48.60 -5.76
C ILE A 37 26.68 47.37 -6.26
N ASN A 38 27.44 46.34 -6.56
CA ASN A 38 26.92 45.01 -6.84
C ASN A 38 26.97 44.23 -5.52
N ALA A 39 25.81 43.93 -4.95
CA ALA A 39 25.72 43.08 -3.76
C ALA A 39 25.15 41.71 -4.16
N ASN A 40 25.83 40.64 -3.76
CA ASN A 40 25.33 39.28 -3.95
C ASN A 40 24.18 39.03 -2.97
N LEU A 41 23.06 38.57 -3.50
CA LEU A 41 21.89 38.10 -2.78
C LEU A 41 21.75 36.58 -3.02
N PRO A 42 22.34 35.73 -2.16
CA PRO A 42 22.13 34.30 -2.27
C PRO A 42 20.69 33.99 -1.86
N LEU A 43 19.88 33.56 -2.82
CA LEU A 43 18.48 33.25 -2.57
C LEU A 43 18.33 31.78 -2.20
N ILE A 44 18.95 30.90 -2.99
CA ILE A 44 18.78 29.44 -2.88
C ILE A 44 20.12 28.76 -3.15
N ASN A 45 20.50 27.80 -2.32
CA ASN A 45 21.59 26.87 -2.60
C ASN A 45 21.32 25.59 -1.82
N LYS A 46 20.70 24.61 -2.49
CA LYS A 46 20.33 23.33 -1.90
C LYS A 46 20.69 22.20 -2.84
N THR A 47 21.29 21.16 -2.29
CA THR A 47 21.60 19.90 -2.97
C THR A 47 20.81 18.82 -2.26
N TYR A 48 20.14 17.98 -3.04
CA TYR A 48 19.40 16.82 -2.56
C TYR A 48 20.01 15.59 -3.20
N THR A 49 20.48 14.66 -2.38
CA THR A 49 20.76 13.31 -2.88
C THR A 49 19.47 12.50 -2.93
N ILE A 50 19.45 11.43 -3.72
CA ILE A 50 18.30 10.54 -3.78
C ILE A 50 18.03 9.87 -2.43
N ILE A 51 19.09 9.56 -1.66
CA ILE A 51 18.89 9.04 -0.31
C ILE A 51 18.18 10.08 0.57
N ASP A 52 18.59 11.35 0.55
CA ASP A 52 17.90 12.41 1.31
C ASP A 52 16.42 12.57 0.93
N LEU A 53 16.08 12.31 -0.34
CA LEU A 53 14.71 12.42 -0.85
C LEU A 53 13.83 11.21 -0.52
N LEU A 54 14.44 10.05 -0.26
CA LEU A 54 13.73 8.77 -0.09
C LEU A 54 13.94 8.14 1.29
N GLU A 55 14.75 8.74 2.17
CA GLU A 55 15.07 8.20 3.51
C GLU A 55 13.83 8.04 4.39
N ASP A 56 12.84 8.94 4.23
CA ASP A 56 11.58 8.89 4.97
C ASP A 56 10.56 7.87 4.39
N GLU A 57 10.88 7.22 3.26
CA GLU A 57 9.96 6.28 2.61
C GLU A 57 10.09 4.86 3.18
N PRO A 58 9.05 4.31 3.83
CA PRO A 58 9.16 3.05 4.59
C PRO A 58 9.42 1.80 3.73
N ASN A 59 9.26 1.91 2.41
CA ASN A 59 9.31 0.79 1.47
C ASN A 59 10.43 0.92 0.42
N ILE A 60 11.28 1.94 0.52
CA ILE A 60 12.43 2.11 -0.37
C ILE A 60 13.70 1.83 0.41
N PHE A 61 14.57 1.01 -0.16
CA PHE A 61 15.80 0.55 0.45
C PHE A 61 16.94 0.67 -0.55
N PHE A 62 18.17 0.67 -0.04
CA PHE A 62 19.38 0.71 -0.85
C PHE A 62 20.20 -0.56 -0.64
N THR A 63 20.76 -1.11 -1.70
CA THR A 63 21.72 -2.22 -1.61
C THR A 63 23.07 -1.72 -1.08
N ASN A 64 23.99 -2.63 -0.74
CA ASN A 64 25.35 -2.26 -0.32
C ASN A 64 26.10 -1.48 -1.42
N GLU A 65 25.76 -1.69 -2.68
CA GLU A 65 26.28 -0.96 -3.84
C GLU A 65 25.57 0.38 -4.07
N GLY A 66 24.61 0.75 -3.22
CA GLY A 66 23.86 2.01 -3.29
C GLY A 66 22.72 2.03 -4.32
N ASN A 67 22.29 0.86 -4.83
CA ASN A 67 21.17 0.79 -5.78
C ASN A 67 19.84 0.82 -5.03
N ALA A 68 18.92 1.68 -5.47
CA ALA A 68 17.59 1.75 -4.86
C ALA A 68 16.71 0.56 -5.29
N TYR A 69 15.95 0.02 -4.34
CA TYR A 69 14.93 -0.99 -4.59
C TYR A 69 13.71 -0.75 -3.71
N PHE A 70 12.54 -1.09 -4.23
CA PHE A 70 11.29 -1.12 -3.51
C PHE A 70 11.09 -2.50 -2.86
N ASN A 71 10.61 -2.54 -1.62
CA ASN A 71 10.19 -3.75 -0.96
C ASN A 71 8.89 -3.51 -0.21
N SER A 72 7.89 -4.34 -0.44
CA SER A 72 6.62 -4.31 0.29
C SER A 72 6.11 -5.72 0.54
N GLU A 73 5.56 -5.89 1.73
CA GLU A 73 4.91 -7.11 2.16
C GLU A 73 3.48 -6.79 2.61
N SER A 74 2.54 -7.58 2.12
CA SER A 74 1.16 -7.53 2.57
C SER A 74 0.71 -8.90 3.06
N MET A 75 -0.05 -8.92 4.15
CA MET A 75 -0.54 -10.14 4.79
C MET A 75 -2.05 -10.04 5.02
N THR A 76 -2.76 -11.13 4.73
CA THR A 76 -4.17 -11.29 5.08
C THR A 76 -4.42 -12.63 5.76
N THR A 77 -5.06 -12.58 6.92
CA THR A 77 -5.33 -13.77 7.74
C THR A 77 -6.84 -14.02 7.83
N GLN A 78 -7.26 -15.24 7.53
CA GLN A 78 -8.62 -15.71 7.79
C GLN A 78 -8.57 -16.75 8.90
N LYS A 79 -9.17 -16.43 10.04
CA LYS A 79 -9.41 -17.39 11.11
C LYS A 79 -10.56 -18.31 10.72
N PHE A 80 -10.44 -19.59 11.07
CA PHE A 80 -11.48 -20.58 10.80
C PHE A 80 -12.68 -20.37 11.71
N ALA A 81 -12.45 -20.12 13.01
CA ALA A 81 -13.40 -19.62 14.01
C ALA A 81 -14.86 -20.07 13.76
N LYS A 82 -15.80 -19.12 13.73
CA LYS A 82 -17.22 -19.37 13.47
C LYS A 82 -17.54 -19.62 11.99
N ASP A 83 -16.54 -19.66 11.10
CA ASP A 83 -16.74 -19.96 9.68
C ASP A 83 -16.75 -21.49 9.43
N LEU A 84 -16.25 -22.31 10.37
CA LEU A 84 -16.38 -23.78 10.34
C LEU A 84 -17.77 -24.23 10.82
N VAL A 85 -18.75 -24.20 9.91
CA VAL A 85 -20.14 -24.49 10.24
C VAL A 85 -20.71 -25.60 9.37
N GLN A 86 -21.35 -26.56 10.02
CA GLN A 86 -22.08 -27.64 9.39
C GLN A 86 -23.57 -27.34 9.40
N ASN A 87 -24.28 -27.61 8.29
CA ASN A 87 -25.73 -27.43 8.21
C ASN A 87 -26.52 -28.42 9.08
N GLY A 88 -25.86 -29.41 9.70
CA GLY A 88 -26.52 -30.51 10.37
C GLY A 88 -27.10 -31.51 9.36
N PHE A 89 -28.06 -32.31 9.81
CA PHE A 89 -28.77 -33.28 8.96
C PHE A 89 -30.27 -33.25 9.28
N GLY A 90 -31.08 -33.44 8.24
CA GLY A 90 -32.53 -33.34 8.32
C GLY A 90 -33.20 -34.44 9.16
N PRO A 91 -34.52 -34.32 9.41
CA PRO A 91 -35.28 -35.31 10.15
C PRO A 91 -35.22 -36.67 9.45
N THR A 92 -34.88 -37.69 10.23
CA THR A 92 -34.92 -39.08 9.82
C THR A 92 -35.89 -39.82 10.72
N ASP A 93 -36.87 -40.48 10.12
CA ASP A 93 -37.87 -41.27 10.83
C ASP A 93 -37.35 -42.69 11.11
N VAL A 94 -37.59 -43.16 12.33
CA VAL A 94 -37.24 -44.51 12.77
C VAL A 94 -38.51 -45.19 13.26
N PHE A 95 -38.78 -46.39 12.74
CA PHE A 95 -39.93 -47.21 13.12
C PHE A 95 -39.46 -48.42 13.91
N LEU A 96 -40.04 -48.63 15.09
CA LEU A 96 -39.64 -49.70 16.01
C LEU A 96 -40.87 -50.48 16.49
N PRO A 97 -40.72 -51.78 16.81
CA PRO A 97 -41.77 -52.51 17.51
C PRO A 97 -41.96 -51.96 18.93
N SER A 98 -43.20 -52.00 19.44
CA SER A 98 -43.57 -51.47 20.76
C SER A 98 -42.98 -52.25 21.95
N ASN A 99 -42.36 -53.40 21.69
CA ASN A 99 -41.55 -54.15 22.62
C ASN A 99 -40.23 -54.51 21.94
N LEU A 100 -39.19 -53.74 22.26
CA LEU A 100 -37.85 -53.89 21.73
C LEU A 100 -36.90 -53.95 22.92
N GLY A 101 -36.26 -55.11 23.11
CA GLY A 101 -35.12 -55.20 24.03
C GLY A 101 -33.97 -54.34 23.53
N ASP A 102 -33.03 -53.99 24.42
CA ASP A 102 -31.88 -53.15 24.12
C ASP A 102 -31.22 -53.51 22.78
N SER A 103 -31.47 -52.69 21.77
CA SER A 103 -31.04 -52.93 20.39
C SER A 103 -30.13 -51.80 19.94
N ALA A 104 -29.03 -52.16 19.26
CA ALA A 104 -28.11 -51.20 18.68
C ALA A 104 -28.59 -50.78 17.29
N LEU A 105 -28.66 -49.47 17.06
CA LEU A 105 -29.00 -48.84 15.79
C LEU A 105 -27.92 -47.81 15.44
N GLY A 106 -27.16 -48.09 14.39
CA GLY A 106 -26.18 -47.13 13.86
C GLY A 106 -26.84 -46.22 12.83
N LEU A 107 -26.92 -44.93 13.12
CA LEU A 107 -27.57 -43.92 12.28
C LEU A 107 -26.52 -43.05 11.59
N THR A 108 -26.48 -43.11 10.26
CA THR A 108 -25.50 -42.38 9.44
C THR A 108 -25.72 -40.87 9.53
N LEU A 109 -24.69 -40.13 9.95
CA LEU A 109 -24.58 -38.68 9.99
C LEU A 109 -24.49 -38.06 8.59
N ASP A 110 -23.64 -38.65 7.75
CA ASP A 110 -23.32 -38.21 6.39
C ASP A 110 -22.54 -39.33 5.65
N ASP A 111 -22.56 -39.35 4.33
CA ASP A 111 -21.89 -40.39 3.53
C ASP A 111 -20.39 -40.14 3.35
N SER A 112 -19.93 -38.90 3.60
CA SER A 112 -18.56 -38.48 3.31
C SER A 112 -17.72 -38.15 4.55
N THR A 113 -18.37 -37.87 5.67
CA THR A 113 -17.73 -37.44 6.93
C THR A 113 -17.54 -38.61 7.90
N PHE A 114 -16.29 -38.96 8.24
CA PHE A 114 -15.93 -40.05 9.15
C PHE A 114 -15.16 -39.49 10.34
N ILE A 115 -15.81 -39.36 11.48
CA ILE A 115 -15.30 -38.66 12.66
C ILE A 115 -14.67 -39.64 13.64
N THR A 116 -13.46 -39.33 14.09
CA THR A 116 -12.86 -39.93 15.29
C THR A 116 -13.25 -39.11 16.53
N ARG A 117 -13.13 -37.78 16.45
CA ARG A 117 -13.59 -36.85 17.49
C ARG A 117 -14.19 -35.58 16.88
N LEU A 118 -15.30 -35.11 17.46
CA LEU A 118 -15.90 -33.83 17.13
C LEU A 118 -16.33 -33.12 18.41
N ASP A 119 -15.76 -31.95 18.63
CA ASP A 119 -16.15 -31.01 19.69
C ASP A 119 -16.92 -29.85 19.04
N PHE A 120 -18.02 -29.45 19.67
CA PHE A 120 -18.90 -28.40 19.16
C PHE A 120 -18.54 -27.04 19.78
N GLU A 121 -18.67 -25.98 18.99
CA GLU A 121 -18.50 -24.61 19.45
C GLU A 121 -19.87 -24.01 19.87
N PRO A 122 -19.95 -23.31 21.02
CA PRO A 122 -21.16 -22.59 21.42
C PRO A 122 -21.60 -21.56 20.36
N THR A 123 -22.87 -21.58 19.99
CA THR A 123 -23.45 -20.74 18.93
C THR A 123 -24.80 -20.16 19.35
N SER A 124 -25.26 -19.13 18.66
CA SER A 124 -26.59 -18.53 18.84
C SER A 124 -27.25 -18.35 17.46
N PRO A 125 -28.29 -19.14 17.11
CA PRO A 125 -28.89 -20.22 17.91
C PRO A 125 -27.93 -21.40 18.14
N PRO A 126 -28.11 -22.18 19.22
CA PRO A 126 -27.27 -23.34 19.50
C PRO A 126 -27.46 -24.45 18.46
N GLY A 127 -26.39 -25.20 18.21
CA GLY A 127 -26.47 -26.50 17.55
C GLY A 127 -27.09 -27.53 18.49
N GLU A 128 -28.13 -28.23 18.04
CA GLU A 128 -28.94 -29.14 18.85
C GLU A 128 -29.10 -30.50 18.16
N LEU A 129 -29.06 -31.59 18.92
CA LEU A 129 -29.69 -32.86 18.57
C LEU A 129 -31.12 -32.83 19.08
N ILE A 130 -32.08 -33.00 18.18
CA ILE A 130 -33.50 -32.97 18.51
C ILE A 130 -34.09 -34.34 18.25
N LEU A 131 -34.67 -34.93 19.28
CA LEU A 131 -35.40 -36.19 19.25
C LEU A 131 -36.88 -35.88 19.44
N THR A 132 -37.75 -36.37 18.56
CA THR A 132 -39.19 -36.22 18.70
C THR A 132 -39.85 -37.59 18.69
N PHE A 133 -40.46 -37.93 19.82
CA PHE A 133 -41.16 -39.19 20.03
C PHE A 133 -42.62 -39.01 19.63
N ASN A 134 -43.06 -39.72 18.60
CA ASN A 134 -44.41 -39.55 18.07
C ASN A 134 -45.43 -40.33 18.91
N PRO A 135 -46.66 -39.82 19.08
CA PRO A 135 -47.70 -40.57 19.76
C PRO A 135 -48.03 -41.85 18.98
N SER A 136 -48.36 -42.91 19.69
CA SER A 136 -49.03 -44.09 19.13
C SER A 136 -50.42 -44.22 19.75
N GLY A 137 -51.25 -45.14 19.24
CA GLY A 137 -52.58 -45.41 19.79
C GLY A 137 -52.58 -46.05 21.20
N PHE A 138 -51.41 -46.15 21.85
CA PHE A 138 -51.20 -46.75 23.16
C PHE A 138 -50.02 -46.08 23.87
N GLN A 139 -49.91 -46.27 25.19
CA GLN A 139 -48.77 -45.76 25.95
C GLN A 139 -47.52 -46.63 25.73
N TYR A 140 -46.36 -45.98 25.60
CA TYR A 140 -45.07 -46.67 25.55
C TYR A 140 -44.00 -45.88 26.30
N THR A 141 -42.98 -46.59 26.78
CA THR A 141 -41.75 -46.00 27.33
C THR A 141 -40.60 -46.32 26.39
N ILE A 142 -39.84 -45.30 26.02
CA ILE A 142 -38.65 -45.41 25.18
C ILE A 142 -37.43 -44.91 25.95
N SER A 143 -36.37 -45.72 25.96
CA SER A 143 -35.04 -45.35 26.43
C SER A 143 -34.10 -45.26 25.23
N ILE A 144 -33.38 -44.15 25.13
CA ILE A 144 -32.35 -43.92 24.12
C ILE A 144 -31.05 -43.58 24.81
N THR A 145 -29.98 -44.26 24.44
CA THR A 145 -28.61 -43.86 24.75
C THR A 145 -27.85 -43.65 23.44
N VAL A 146 -27.18 -42.50 23.28
CA VAL A 146 -26.30 -42.25 22.13
C VAL A 146 -24.87 -42.54 22.58
N GLU A 147 -24.41 -43.76 22.32
CA GLU A 147 -23.21 -44.38 22.90
C GLU A 147 -21.92 -43.64 22.58
N ASN A 148 -21.89 -42.88 21.48
CA ASN A 148 -20.72 -42.12 21.04
C ASN A 148 -20.84 -40.61 21.23
N LEU A 149 -21.90 -40.12 21.89
CA LEU A 149 -22.09 -38.70 22.22
C LEU A 149 -21.90 -38.49 23.73
N PHE A 150 -20.72 -38.06 24.15
CA PHE A 150 -20.33 -37.94 25.55
C PHE A 150 -20.51 -36.52 26.06
N ASN A 151 -21.10 -36.36 27.24
CA ASN A 151 -21.15 -35.06 27.90
C ASN A 151 -19.74 -34.65 28.33
N ILE A 152 -19.35 -33.41 28.07
CA ILE A 152 -17.99 -32.92 28.31
C ILE A 152 -17.66 -32.87 29.81
N THR A 153 -18.65 -32.62 30.67
CA THR A 153 -18.46 -32.50 32.12
C THR A 153 -18.50 -33.85 32.82
N SER A 154 -19.51 -34.69 32.53
CA SER A 154 -19.67 -35.98 33.22
C SER A 154 -18.89 -37.12 32.58
N GLY A 155 -18.51 -37.00 31.31
CA GLY A 155 -17.87 -38.07 30.54
C GLY A 155 -18.79 -39.25 30.21
N LEU A 156 -20.09 -39.17 30.52
CA LEU A 156 -21.07 -40.22 30.25
C LEU A 156 -21.76 -39.98 28.90
N PRO A 157 -22.17 -41.06 28.20
CA PRO A 157 -23.01 -40.95 27.00
C PRO A 157 -24.33 -40.22 27.29
N TYR A 158 -24.85 -39.50 26.30
CA TYR A 158 -26.20 -38.97 26.37
C TYR A 158 -27.21 -40.11 26.51
N SER A 159 -28.10 -40.01 27.50
CA SER A 159 -29.18 -40.96 27.71
C SER A 159 -30.47 -40.25 28.11
N VAL A 160 -31.59 -40.71 27.59
CA VAL A 160 -32.92 -40.18 27.88
C VAL A 160 -33.94 -41.31 27.95
N SER A 161 -34.86 -41.24 28.90
CA SER A 161 -35.99 -42.14 29.00
C SER A 161 -37.28 -41.33 29.13
N ARG A 162 -38.28 -41.65 28.31
CA ARG A 162 -39.57 -40.94 28.25
C ARG A 162 -40.72 -41.91 28.11
N THR A 163 -41.81 -41.60 28.81
CA THR A 163 -43.10 -42.26 28.63
C THR A 163 -44.01 -41.37 27.80
N ILE A 164 -44.53 -41.89 26.70
CA ILE A 164 -45.33 -41.16 25.73
C ILE A 164 -46.79 -41.61 25.87
N ASN A 165 -47.70 -40.64 26.06
CA ASN A 165 -49.13 -40.90 26.25
C ASN A 165 -49.95 -39.84 25.48
N GLY A 166 -50.32 -40.15 24.24
CA GLY A 166 -51.24 -39.37 23.41
C GLY A 166 -50.67 -38.14 22.69
N ASN A 167 -49.65 -37.47 23.24
CA ASN A 167 -49.00 -36.30 22.61
C ASN A 167 -47.54 -36.57 22.27
N PRO A 168 -47.00 -35.97 21.18
CA PRO A 168 -45.59 -36.04 20.87
C PRO A 168 -44.74 -35.35 21.95
N VAL A 169 -43.58 -35.90 22.24
CA VAL A 169 -42.60 -35.32 23.18
C VAL A 169 -41.32 -35.02 22.42
N THR A 170 -40.82 -33.79 22.54
CA THR A 170 -39.57 -33.36 21.91
C THR A 170 -38.50 -33.12 22.97
N GLU A 171 -37.36 -33.78 22.80
CA GLU A 171 -36.15 -33.60 23.58
C GLU A 171 -35.12 -32.85 22.74
N ARG A 172 -34.54 -31.80 23.34
CA ARG A 172 -33.50 -30.98 22.72
C ARG A 172 -32.22 -31.10 23.53
N VAL A 173 -31.14 -31.42 22.83
CA VAL A 173 -29.81 -31.59 23.43
C VAL A 173 -28.88 -30.58 22.79
N GLU A 174 -28.45 -29.58 23.56
CA GLU A 174 -27.45 -28.62 23.09
C GLU A 174 -26.09 -29.31 22.94
N LEU A 175 -25.60 -29.36 21.69
CA LEU A 175 -24.39 -30.10 21.32
C LEU A 175 -23.11 -29.47 21.88
N SER A 176 -23.13 -28.18 22.23
CA SER A 176 -21.99 -27.47 22.83
C SER A 176 -21.50 -28.11 24.14
N ASN A 177 -22.39 -28.83 24.84
CA ASN A 177 -22.12 -29.54 26.09
C ASN A 177 -21.63 -30.98 25.89
N TYR A 178 -21.53 -31.44 24.64
CA TYR A 178 -21.20 -32.81 24.28
C TYR A 178 -20.02 -32.87 23.30
N ARG A 179 -19.50 -34.08 23.11
CA ARG A 179 -18.55 -34.41 22.05
C ARG A 179 -18.87 -35.76 21.44
N ILE A 180 -18.61 -35.90 20.16
CA ILE A 180 -18.63 -37.21 19.52
C ILE A 180 -17.25 -37.83 19.65
N THR A 181 -17.17 -39.10 20.02
CA THR A 181 -15.91 -39.85 20.05
C THR A 181 -16.14 -41.28 19.57
N ASN A 182 -15.37 -41.71 18.58
CA ASN A 182 -15.42 -43.05 18.02
C ASN A 182 -14.03 -43.72 18.12
N PRO A 183 -13.96 -45.03 18.42
CA PRO A 183 -12.68 -45.74 18.49
C PRO A 183 -12.00 -45.87 17.12
N VAL A 184 -12.79 -45.87 16.05
CA VAL A 184 -12.36 -45.78 14.65
C VAL A 184 -13.19 -44.70 13.95
N PRO A 185 -12.65 -44.01 12.92
CA PRO A 185 -13.42 -43.02 12.18
C PRO A 185 -14.77 -43.59 11.73
N SER A 186 -15.86 -42.96 12.18
CA SER A 186 -17.22 -43.43 11.91
C SER A 186 -18.07 -42.26 11.43
N ASN A 187 -18.94 -42.55 10.48
CA ASN A 187 -19.94 -41.62 10.00
C ASN A 187 -21.30 -41.84 10.68
N LYS A 188 -21.37 -42.49 11.84
CA LYS A 188 -22.63 -42.83 12.51
C LYS A 188 -22.72 -42.27 13.93
N LEU A 189 -23.94 -41.92 14.34
CA LEU A 189 -24.34 -41.88 15.74
C LEU A 189 -24.82 -43.27 16.15
N ASN A 190 -24.26 -43.80 17.23
CA ASN A 190 -24.58 -45.15 17.70
C ASN A 190 -25.65 -45.07 18.77
N PHE A 191 -26.88 -45.45 18.41
CA PHE A 191 -28.01 -45.45 19.33
C PHE A 191 -28.18 -46.84 19.95
N ARG A 192 -28.41 -46.89 21.24
CA ARG A 192 -28.95 -48.05 21.95
C ARG A 192 -30.36 -47.71 22.40
N ILE A 193 -31.34 -48.46 21.89
CA ILE A 193 -32.75 -48.15 22.06
C ILE A 193 -33.46 -49.32 22.73
N GLY A 194 -34.23 -49.03 23.77
CA GLY A 194 -35.18 -49.94 24.40
C GLY A 194 -36.59 -49.37 24.31
N VAL A 195 -37.57 -50.21 24.01
CA VAL A 195 -38.99 -49.82 23.98
C VAL A 195 -39.79 -50.83 24.77
N SER A 196 -40.64 -50.35 25.67
CA SER A 196 -41.56 -51.17 26.45
C SER A 196 -42.98 -50.63 26.37
N SER A 197 -43.93 -51.50 26.05
CA SER A 197 -45.36 -51.20 26.05
C SER A 197 -46.19 -52.41 26.46
N GLY A 198 -47.29 -52.15 27.18
CA GLY A 198 -48.30 -53.17 27.47
C GLY A 198 -49.13 -53.59 26.25
N THR A 199 -48.99 -52.91 25.10
CA THR A 199 -49.75 -53.17 23.89
C THR A 199 -48.82 -53.40 22.68
N PRO A 200 -48.98 -54.51 21.93
CA PRO A 200 -48.24 -54.72 20.69
C PRO A 200 -48.59 -53.67 19.62
N GLY A 201 -47.58 -53.17 18.91
CA GLY A 201 -47.75 -52.21 17.83
C GLY A 201 -46.42 -51.69 17.30
N ILE A 202 -46.49 -50.66 16.46
CA ILE A 202 -45.33 -49.95 15.93
C ILE A 202 -45.32 -48.55 16.54
N ILE A 203 -44.16 -48.11 16.99
CA ILE A 203 -43.91 -46.73 17.40
C ILE A 203 -42.98 -46.06 16.40
N SER A 204 -42.97 -44.73 16.39
CA SER A 204 -41.99 -43.97 15.62
C SER A 204 -41.41 -42.86 16.45
N PHE A 205 -40.16 -42.54 16.15
CA PHE A 205 -39.54 -41.30 16.57
C PHE A 205 -38.70 -40.78 15.41
N ASN A 206 -38.49 -39.46 15.38
CA ASN A 206 -37.58 -38.85 14.43
C ASN A 206 -36.45 -38.14 15.16
N TYR A 207 -35.30 -38.07 14.51
CA TYR A 207 -34.15 -37.35 15.01
C TYR A 207 -33.58 -36.44 13.92
N HIS A 208 -33.04 -35.29 14.31
CA HIS A 208 -32.27 -34.41 13.43
C HIS A 208 -31.24 -33.63 14.23
N VAL A 209 -30.21 -33.14 13.55
CA VAL A 209 -29.23 -32.22 14.12
C VAL A 209 -29.34 -30.90 13.39
N THR A 210 -29.50 -29.82 14.14
CA THR A 210 -29.52 -28.47 13.59
C THR A 210 -28.12 -28.01 13.17
N ARG A 211 -28.03 -26.86 12.51
CA ARG A 211 -26.75 -26.24 12.12
C ARG A 211 -25.86 -26.06 13.37
N PHE A 212 -24.60 -26.48 13.29
CA PHE A 212 -23.64 -26.38 14.40
C PHE A 212 -22.26 -25.93 13.92
N ALA A 213 -21.51 -25.26 14.81
CA ALA A 213 -20.13 -24.89 14.55
C ALA A 213 -19.15 -25.91 15.16
N ILE A 214 -18.04 -26.13 14.48
CA ILE A 214 -16.98 -27.05 14.91
C ILE A 214 -16.00 -26.28 15.78
N LYS A 215 -15.72 -26.79 16.98
CA LYS A 215 -14.61 -26.33 17.82
C LYS A 215 -13.32 -27.07 17.47
N TYR A 216 -13.42 -28.39 17.37
CA TYR A 216 -12.34 -29.27 16.97
C TYR A 216 -12.92 -30.49 16.27
N ALA A 217 -12.28 -30.95 15.19
CA ALA A 217 -12.63 -32.21 14.55
C ALA A 217 -11.37 -32.99 14.16
N SER A 218 -11.42 -34.31 14.34
CA SER A 218 -10.43 -35.24 13.79
C SER A 218 -11.12 -36.39 13.05
N GLY A 219 -10.48 -36.83 11.97
CA GLY A 219 -11.00 -37.83 11.04
C GLY A 219 -11.08 -37.28 9.62
N ARG A 220 -12.06 -37.74 8.84
CA ARG A 220 -12.33 -37.24 7.49
C ARG A 220 -13.54 -36.32 7.56
N ILE A 221 -13.34 -35.03 7.40
CA ILE A 221 -14.45 -34.08 7.22
C ILE A 221 -14.70 -33.87 5.73
N LYS A 222 -15.95 -33.65 5.34
CA LYS A 222 -16.25 -33.22 3.97
C LYS A 222 -15.56 -31.87 3.65
N PRO A 223 -15.37 -31.53 2.36
CA PRO A 223 -14.80 -30.26 1.97
C PRO A 223 -15.61 -29.10 2.53
N GLU A 224 -14.95 -28.24 3.30
CA GLU A 224 -15.58 -27.08 3.92
C GLU A 224 -15.17 -25.80 3.20
N ASN A 225 -16.16 -25.03 2.75
CA ASN A 225 -15.96 -23.72 2.16
C ASN A 225 -16.20 -22.65 3.22
N LEU A 226 -15.13 -21.94 3.61
CA LEU A 226 -15.17 -20.89 4.62
C LEU A 226 -15.74 -19.55 4.10
N GLY A 227 -16.32 -19.55 2.90
CA GLY A 227 -16.87 -18.39 2.24
C GLY A 227 -15.83 -17.50 1.59
N SER A 228 -16.32 -16.49 0.88
CA SER A 228 -15.49 -15.46 0.27
C SER A 228 -15.09 -14.40 1.29
N LYS A 229 -13.85 -13.93 1.21
CA LYS A 229 -13.33 -12.82 2.01
C LYS A 229 -12.73 -11.78 1.08
N ASP A 230 -13.07 -10.53 1.37
CA ASP A 230 -12.50 -9.35 0.75
C ASP A 230 -11.63 -8.63 1.78
N THR A 231 -10.38 -8.37 1.42
CA THR A 231 -9.43 -7.60 2.24
C THR A 231 -8.97 -6.40 1.43
N VAL A 232 -8.98 -5.23 2.05
CA VAL A 232 -8.43 -4.00 1.48
C VAL A 232 -7.09 -3.70 2.16
N ILE A 233 -6.06 -3.54 1.33
CA ILE A 233 -4.74 -3.08 1.75
C ILE A 233 -4.60 -1.65 1.24
N ASP A 234 -4.67 -0.69 2.18
CA ASP A 234 -4.47 0.71 1.87
C ASP A 234 -2.99 1.07 1.84
N LYS A 235 -2.63 1.93 0.89
CA LYS A 235 -1.27 2.47 0.71
C LYS A 235 -0.19 1.39 0.71
N PRO A 236 -0.29 0.35 -0.15
CA PRO A 236 0.67 -0.77 -0.14
C PRO A 236 2.10 -0.35 -0.48
N PHE A 237 2.30 0.85 -1.00
CA PHE A 237 3.60 1.44 -1.30
C PHE A 237 4.03 2.49 -0.28
N GLY A 238 3.19 2.90 0.68
CA GLY A 238 3.42 4.06 1.55
C GLY A 238 2.64 5.32 1.14
N ASP A 239 2.87 6.43 1.84
CA ASP A 239 2.05 7.65 1.72
C ASP A 239 2.53 8.62 0.63
N ASN A 240 3.83 8.62 0.32
CA ASN A 240 4.50 9.62 -0.50
C ASN A 240 5.01 9.04 -1.83
N ASN A 241 4.28 8.09 -2.40
CA ASN A 241 4.67 7.48 -3.67
C ASN A 241 4.37 8.36 -4.87
N VAL A 242 5.11 8.13 -5.95
CA VAL A 242 4.82 8.75 -7.25
C VAL A 242 3.43 8.35 -7.71
N LYS A 243 2.68 9.33 -8.26
CA LYS A 243 1.26 9.13 -8.61
C LYS A 243 1.07 8.51 -9.99
N GLY A 244 2.05 8.70 -10.87
CA GLY A 244 2.03 8.21 -12.24
C GLY A 244 2.57 6.80 -12.35
N ALA A 245 2.05 6.03 -13.30
CA ALA A 245 2.49 4.67 -13.57
C ALA A 245 3.94 4.61 -14.08
N LEU A 246 4.64 3.54 -13.71
CA LEU A 246 6.00 3.22 -14.09
C LEU A 246 6.03 1.94 -14.96
N ASN A 247 6.94 1.91 -15.92
CA ASN A 247 7.33 0.72 -16.65
C ASN A 247 8.59 0.13 -15.98
N LEU A 248 8.43 -1.00 -15.29
CA LEU A 248 9.49 -1.63 -14.52
C LEU A 248 10.25 -2.67 -15.37
N ALA A 249 11.56 -2.82 -15.14
CA ALA A 249 12.39 -3.76 -15.90
C ALA A 249 12.27 -5.20 -15.42
N SER A 250 12.27 -5.39 -14.10
CA SER A 250 12.40 -6.71 -13.47
C SER A 250 11.88 -6.69 -12.04
N VAL A 251 11.76 -7.89 -11.46
CA VAL A 251 11.60 -8.10 -10.02
C VAL A 251 12.84 -8.81 -9.50
N ASN A 252 13.14 -8.68 -8.20
CA ASN A 252 14.21 -9.44 -7.58
C ASN A 252 13.70 -10.85 -7.25
N GLU A 253 14.18 -11.85 -8.00
CA GLU A 253 13.96 -13.26 -7.73
C GLU A 253 15.08 -13.79 -6.81
N PRO A 254 14.81 -14.66 -5.83
CA PRO A 254 13.53 -15.30 -5.50
C PRO A 254 12.69 -14.53 -4.46
N LYS A 255 12.92 -13.24 -4.27
CA LYS A 255 12.35 -12.46 -3.16
C LYS A 255 10.95 -11.89 -3.42
N THR A 256 10.44 -12.03 -4.65
CA THR A 256 9.05 -11.72 -4.99
C THR A 256 8.24 -13.01 -5.03
N TYR A 257 7.26 -13.16 -4.13
CA TYR A 257 6.51 -14.41 -3.98
C TYR A 257 5.16 -14.20 -3.27
N LEU A 258 4.29 -15.21 -3.44
CA LEU A 258 3.11 -15.41 -2.61
C LEU A 258 3.38 -16.55 -1.63
N VAL A 259 2.92 -16.44 -0.38
CA VAL A 259 2.96 -17.55 0.59
C VAL A 259 1.58 -17.84 1.09
N VAL A 260 1.19 -19.12 1.09
CA VAL A 260 0.04 -19.61 1.86
C VAL A 260 0.60 -20.27 3.11
N LYS A 261 0.18 -19.84 4.30
CA LYS A 261 0.65 -20.36 5.58
C LYS A 261 -0.51 -20.66 6.52
N ARG A 262 -0.49 -21.81 7.18
CA ARG A 262 -1.49 -22.17 8.20
C ARG A 262 -0.87 -22.24 9.59
N THR A 263 -1.72 -22.29 10.62
CA THR A 263 -1.29 -22.36 12.03
C THR A 263 -1.10 -23.78 12.56
N LYS A 264 -2.11 -24.67 12.52
CA LYS A 264 -2.01 -26.01 13.14
C LYS A 264 -2.72 -27.13 12.38
N SER A 265 -3.86 -26.88 11.75
CA SER A 265 -4.60 -27.92 10.99
C SER A 265 -3.67 -28.70 10.07
N ASN A 266 -3.85 -30.02 9.94
CA ASN A 266 -3.03 -30.82 9.03
C ASN A 266 -3.72 -31.13 7.69
N TYR A 267 -4.97 -30.69 7.50
CA TYR A 267 -5.70 -30.86 6.24
C TYR A 267 -5.08 -30.03 5.11
N GLN A 268 -5.28 -30.50 3.89
CA GLN A 268 -5.03 -29.71 2.70
C GLN A 268 -5.96 -28.48 2.68
N VAL A 269 -5.41 -27.32 2.29
CA VAL A 269 -6.13 -26.04 2.21
C VAL A 269 -5.93 -25.45 0.82
N ASP A 270 -7.03 -25.19 0.11
CA ASP A 270 -7.02 -24.47 -1.16
C ASP A 270 -7.55 -23.04 -0.96
N VAL A 271 -6.75 -22.07 -1.36
CA VAL A 271 -7.17 -20.68 -1.50
C VAL A 271 -7.54 -20.48 -2.97
N LYS A 272 -8.84 -20.42 -3.24
CA LYS A 272 -9.42 -20.40 -4.58
C LYS A 272 -9.97 -19.03 -4.96
N ASN A 273 -10.17 -18.86 -6.26
CA ASN A 273 -10.77 -17.66 -6.84
C ASN A 273 -10.06 -16.38 -6.36
N ILE A 274 -8.73 -16.43 -6.28
CA ILE A 274 -7.94 -15.30 -5.85
C ILE A 274 -7.99 -14.25 -6.95
N GLN A 275 -8.41 -13.05 -6.58
CA GLN A 275 -8.38 -11.86 -7.43
C GLN A 275 -7.72 -10.72 -6.66
N LEU A 276 -6.66 -10.15 -7.24
CA LEU A 276 -5.95 -8.99 -6.71
C LEU A 276 -6.17 -7.81 -7.65
N ARG A 277 -6.88 -6.79 -7.18
CA ARG A 277 -7.18 -5.55 -7.92
C ARG A 277 -6.45 -4.38 -7.29
N GLY A 278 -5.49 -3.82 -8.01
CA GLY A 278 -4.77 -2.61 -7.61
C GLY A 278 -5.38 -1.39 -8.27
N GLU A 279 -5.77 -0.38 -7.50
CA GLU A 279 -6.25 0.90 -8.03
C GLU A 279 -5.23 2.00 -7.76
N ASN A 280 -4.79 2.69 -8.81
CA ASN A 280 -3.81 3.77 -8.68
C ASN A 280 -4.44 5.08 -8.16
N PHE A 281 -3.62 6.13 -8.04
CA PHE A 281 -4.07 7.45 -7.57
C PHE A 281 -5.20 8.05 -8.43
N PHE A 282 -5.23 7.74 -9.73
CA PHE A 282 -6.23 8.21 -10.69
C PHE A 282 -7.47 7.29 -10.77
N GLY A 283 -7.58 6.27 -9.92
CA GLY A 283 -8.70 5.33 -9.91
C GLY A 283 -8.69 4.30 -11.04
N ARG A 284 -7.57 4.14 -11.75
CA ARG A 284 -7.42 3.15 -12.83
C ARG A 284 -7.07 1.79 -12.25
N PRO A 285 -7.89 0.75 -12.48
CA PRO A 285 -7.64 -0.58 -11.93
C PRO A 285 -6.68 -1.38 -12.81
N VAL A 286 -5.80 -2.15 -12.18
CA VAL A 286 -5.03 -3.24 -12.80
C VAL A 286 -5.24 -4.50 -11.98
N TYR A 287 -5.58 -5.59 -12.68
CA TYR A 287 -5.70 -6.92 -12.07
C TYR A 287 -4.36 -7.63 -12.15
N PHE A 288 -3.90 -8.17 -11.02
CA PHE A 288 -2.78 -9.09 -11.01
C PHE A 288 -3.20 -10.38 -11.70
N ARG A 289 -2.33 -10.89 -12.56
CA ARG A 289 -2.49 -12.13 -13.30
C ARG A 289 -1.39 -13.06 -12.87
N TYR A 290 -1.74 -14.31 -12.62
CA TYR A 290 -0.82 -15.37 -12.22
C TYR A 290 -1.21 -16.69 -12.88
N LEU A 291 -0.29 -17.65 -12.96
CA LEU A 291 -0.58 -18.98 -13.49
C LEU A 291 -1.76 -19.62 -12.76
N ARG A 292 -2.77 -20.05 -13.53
CA ARG A 292 -4.05 -20.54 -13.00
C ARG A 292 -3.93 -21.86 -12.23
N TYR A 293 -2.96 -22.72 -12.58
CA TYR A 293 -2.64 -23.97 -11.90
C TYR A 293 -1.17 -24.33 -12.08
N ASP A 294 -0.43 -24.46 -10.97
CA ASP A 294 0.85 -25.16 -10.93
C ASP A 294 0.59 -26.59 -10.48
N THR A 295 0.47 -27.50 -11.46
CA THR A 295 0.55 -28.94 -11.21
C THR A 295 1.75 -29.45 -11.97
N THR A 296 2.73 -29.98 -11.26
CA THR A 296 3.92 -30.63 -11.82
C THR A 296 3.50 -31.63 -12.90
N GLY A 297 3.92 -31.40 -14.15
CA GLY A 297 3.61 -32.25 -15.30
C GLY A 297 2.41 -31.82 -16.17
N ALA A 298 1.73 -30.72 -15.85
CA ALA A 298 0.68 -30.16 -16.71
C ALA A 298 1.25 -29.21 -17.79
N PRO A 299 0.59 -29.09 -18.96
CA PRO A 299 0.98 -28.15 -20.00
C PRO A 299 0.96 -26.70 -19.49
N PRO A 300 1.79 -25.80 -20.07
CA PRO A 300 1.85 -24.39 -19.66
C PRO A 300 0.45 -23.76 -19.67
N GLN A 301 -0.03 -23.38 -18.50
CA GLN A 301 -1.34 -22.73 -18.36
C GLN A 301 -1.21 -21.23 -18.66
N PRO A 302 -2.24 -20.59 -19.23
CA PRO A 302 -2.24 -19.14 -19.37
C PRO A 302 -2.23 -18.46 -17.98
N ILE A 303 -1.58 -17.30 -17.89
CA ILE A 303 -1.75 -16.41 -16.74
C ILE A 303 -3.16 -15.83 -16.76
N ASP A 304 -3.84 -15.83 -15.62
CA ASP A 304 -5.23 -15.40 -15.49
C ASP A 304 -5.38 -14.44 -14.30
N SER A 305 -6.35 -13.55 -14.38
CA SER A 305 -6.74 -12.61 -13.31
C SER A 305 -7.40 -13.30 -12.11
N VAL A 306 -7.79 -14.56 -12.28
CA VAL A 306 -8.33 -15.42 -11.22
C VAL A 306 -7.48 -16.70 -11.15
N PHE A 307 -6.86 -16.94 -10.02
CA PHE A 307 -5.97 -18.09 -9.81
C PHE A 307 -6.21 -18.77 -8.46
N ASN A 308 -5.56 -19.92 -8.25
CA ASN A 308 -5.69 -20.71 -7.03
C ASN A 308 -4.32 -21.04 -6.46
N LEU A 309 -4.22 -21.10 -5.13
CA LEU A 309 -3.05 -21.58 -4.40
C LEU A 309 -3.46 -22.75 -3.52
N ARG A 310 -2.56 -23.73 -3.35
CA ARG A 310 -2.80 -24.99 -2.64
C ARG A 310 -1.72 -25.29 -1.61
N LEU A 311 -2.10 -25.29 -0.34
CA LEU A 311 -1.27 -25.82 0.73
C LEU A 311 -1.57 -27.31 0.92
N GLN A 312 -0.58 -28.17 0.64
CA GLN A 312 -0.77 -29.62 0.74
C GLN A 312 -0.96 -30.07 2.20
N LYS A 313 -1.56 -31.24 2.35
CA LYS A 313 -1.68 -31.91 3.65
C LYS A 313 -0.30 -32.03 4.31
N GLY A 314 -0.22 -31.77 5.62
CA GLY A 314 1.04 -31.89 6.37
C GLY A 314 2.10 -30.80 6.14
N GLN A 315 1.91 -29.85 5.21
CA GLN A 315 2.79 -28.69 5.04
C GLN A 315 2.29 -27.44 5.77
N ASP A 316 3.15 -26.75 6.52
CA ASP A 316 2.76 -25.53 7.24
C ASP A 316 2.73 -24.28 6.34
N SER A 317 3.49 -24.30 5.24
CA SER A 317 3.51 -23.23 4.25
C SER A 317 3.82 -23.73 2.83
N ALA A 318 3.34 -23.00 1.84
CA ALA A 318 3.68 -23.16 0.43
C ALA A 318 4.08 -21.79 -0.16
N VAL A 319 5.22 -21.75 -0.85
CA VAL A 319 5.77 -20.54 -1.48
C VAL A 319 5.59 -20.64 -3.00
N TYR A 320 5.11 -19.55 -3.60
CA TYR A 320 4.88 -19.43 -5.04
C TYR A 320 5.66 -18.22 -5.55
N PHE A 321 6.76 -18.48 -6.26
CA PHE A 321 7.58 -17.41 -6.81
C PHE A 321 6.83 -16.64 -7.88
N VAL A 322 6.97 -15.32 -7.88
CA VAL A 322 6.29 -14.42 -8.80
C VAL A 322 7.33 -13.73 -9.67
N ASN A 323 7.19 -13.87 -10.99
CA ASN A 323 8.08 -13.25 -11.97
C ASN A 323 7.34 -12.93 -13.28
N PRO A 324 7.97 -12.19 -14.22
CA PRO A 324 7.32 -11.81 -15.47
C PRO A 324 6.97 -12.99 -16.41
N ARG A 325 7.48 -14.20 -16.14
CA ARG A 325 7.16 -15.40 -16.94
C ARG A 325 5.86 -16.05 -16.50
N ASN A 326 5.49 -15.90 -15.23
CA ASN A 326 4.31 -16.52 -14.64
C ASN A 326 3.26 -15.52 -14.15
N SER A 327 3.48 -14.22 -14.36
CA SER A 327 2.60 -13.16 -13.90
C SER A 327 2.75 -11.86 -14.70
N ASN A 328 1.84 -10.92 -14.47
CA ASN A 328 2.00 -9.52 -14.91
C ASN A 328 2.54 -8.60 -13.79
N VAL A 329 3.35 -9.12 -12.85
CA VAL A 329 3.80 -8.39 -11.65
C VAL A 329 4.37 -7.00 -11.95
N LEU A 330 5.14 -6.84 -13.04
CA LEU A 330 5.71 -5.54 -13.44
C LEU A 330 4.64 -4.52 -13.80
N GLN A 331 3.57 -4.94 -14.47
CA GLN A 331 2.44 -4.08 -14.79
C GLN A 331 1.61 -3.76 -13.54
N PHE A 332 1.36 -4.76 -12.70
CA PHE A 332 0.55 -4.60 -11.50
C PHE A 332 1.20 -3.64 -10.51
N VAL A 333 2.49 -3.83 -10.23
CA VAL A 333 3.25 -2.96 -9.33
C VAL A 333 3.60 -1.63 -10.00
N GLY A 334 3.93 -1.65 -11.28
CA GLY A 334 4.17 -0.43 -12.07
C GLY A 334 2.97 0.51 -12.13
N ASN A 335 1.74 0.01 -11.94
CA ASN A 335 0.56 0.85 -11.79
C ASN A 335 0.57 1.70 -10.50
N ILE A 336 1.48 1.43 -9.56
CA ILE A 336 1.57 2.00 -8.21
C ILE A 336 0.19 2.10 -7.54
N PRO A 337 -0.41 0.95 -7.20
CA PRO A 337 -1.67 0.91 -6.50
C PRO A 337 -1.66 1.78 -5.23
N LYS A 338 -2.60 2.72 -5.13
CA LYS A 338 -2.92 3.41 -3.87
C LYS A 338 -3.65 2.47 -2.91
N ARG A 339 -4.41 1.50 -3.45
CA ARG A 339 -5.07 0.44 -2.69
C ARG A 339 -5.03 -0.87 -3.45
N VAL A 340 -4.95 -1.99 -2.74
CA VAL A 340 -5.09 -3.33 -3.30
C VAL A 340 -6.26 -4.03 -2.62
N ILE A 341 -7.18 -4.54 -3.43
CA ILE A 341 -8.32 -5.33 -2.97
C ILE A 341 -8.03 -6.78 -3.32
N LEU A 342 -8.03 -7.64 -2.30
CA LEU A 342 -7.88 -9.08 -2.42
C LEU A 342 -9.21 -9.76 -2.13
N THR A 343 -9.74 -10.44 -3.14
CA THR A 343 -10.90 -11.33 -2.99
C THR A 343 -10.44 -12.78 -3.12
N ARG A 344 -10.89 -13.65 -2.21
CA ARG A 344 -10.56 -15.08 -2.22
C ARG A 344 -11.63 -15.92 -1.54
N THR A 345 -11.62 -17.22 -1.81
CA THR A 345 -12.41 -18.23 -1.11
C THR A 345 -11.49 -19.30 -0.54
N THR A 346 -11.73 -19.80 0.67
CA THR A 346 -10.91 -20.87 1.26
C THR A 346 -11.71 -22.16 1.36
N VAL A 347 -11.15 -23.24 0.82
CA VAL A 347 -11.70 -24.60 0.89
C VAL A 347 -10.74 -25.50 1.65
N ILE A 348 -11.25 -26.20 2.66
CA ILE A 348 -10.48 -27.15 3.47
C ILE A 348 -10.83 -28.58 3.06
N ASN A 349 -9.83 -29.45 3.08
CA ASN A 349 -9.94 -30.90 2.89
C ASN A 349 -10.65 -31.32 1.58
N GLN A 350 -10.28 -30.71 0.45
CA GLN A 350 -10.93 -31.01 -0.83
C GLN A 350 -10.74 -32.48 -1.26
N ASN A 351 -9.65 -33.11 -0.84
CA ASN A 351 -9.33 -34.49 -1.19
C ASN A 351 -9.98 -35.54 -0.27
N PHE A 352 -10.81 -35.15 0.70
CA PHE A 352 -11.41 -36.06 1.69
C PHE A 352 -10.36 -36.87 2.47
N ASP A 353 -9.25 -36.24 2.83
CA ASP A 353 -8.20 -36.88 3.60
C ASP A 353 -8.59 -36.99 5.09
N LEU A 354 -7.94 -37.92 5.80
CA LEU A 354 -7.94 -37.96 7.26
C LEU A 354 -7.03 -36.85 7.82
N GLY A 355 -7.47 -36.15 8.85
CA GLY A 355 -6.73 -35.06 9.47
C GLY A 355 -7.43 -34.48 10.68
N GLU A 356 -6.99 -33.29 11.08
CA GLU A 356 -7.46 -32.55 12.25
C GLU A 356 -7.60 -31.07 11.91
N ILE A 357 -8.60 -30.43 12.52
CA ILE A 357 -8.85 -29.00 12.45
C ILE A 357 -9.35 -28.47 13.78
N ASP A 358 -8.92 -27.26 14.11
CA ASP A 358 -9.34 -26.52 15.29
C ASP A 358 -9.94 -25.16 14.87
N ASN A 359 -10.89 -24.63 15.62
CA ASN A 359 -11.49 -23.33 15.31
C ASN A 359 -10.52 -22.15 15.55
N THR A 360 -9.44 -22.37 16.31
CA THR A 360 -8.36 -21.40 16.46
C THR A 360 -7.41 -21.37 15.27
N ASP A 361 -7.57 -22.29 14.32
CA ASP A 361 -6.76 -22.30 13.11
C ASP A 361 -7.01 -21.08 12.22
N SER A 362 -6.02 -20.77 11.41
CA SER A 362 -6.12 -19.71 10.41
C SER A 362 -5.28 -20.01 9.18
N ILE A 363 -5.65 -19.35 8.08
CA ILE A 363 -4.91 -19.32 6.84
C ILE A 363 -4.48 -17.89 6.52
N SER A 364 -3.18 -17.70 6.40
CA SER A 364 -2.56 -16.44 5.99
C SER A 364 -2.13 -16.53 4.53
N VAL A 365 -2.37 -15.46 3.77
CA VAL A 365 -1.72 -15.26 2.47
C VAL A 365 -0.85 -14.02 2.57
N TYR A 366 0.42 -14.21 2.19
CA TYR A 366 1.41 -13.16 2.07
C TYR A 366 1.63 -12.86 0.60
N PHE A 367 1.76 -11.59 0.27
CA PHE A 367 2.28 -11.16 -1.02
C PHE A 367 3.44 -10.20 -0.76
N THR A 368 4.63 -10.67 -1.13
CA THR A 368 5.89 -9.94 -0.96
C THR A 368 6.44 -9.61 -2.33
N VAL A 369 6.84 -8.36 -2.51
CA VAL A 369 7.40 -7.86 -3.77
C VAL A 369 8.65 -7.07 -3.49
N GLU A 370 9.76 -7.45 -4.13
CA GLU A 370 11.01 -6.71 -4.13
C GLU A 370 11.38 -6.33 -5.57
N ILE A 371 11.52 -5.04 -5.85
CA ILE A 371 11.69 -4.51 -7.22
C ILE A 371 12.86 -3.53 -7.24
N PRO A 372 13.88 -3.74 -8.09
CA PRO A 372 14.91 -2.74 -8.30
C PRO A 372 14.30 -1.51 -8.98
N LEU A 373 14.71 -0.30 -8.60
CA LEU A 373 14.29 0.94 -9.27
C LEU A 373 15.02 1.10 -10.62
N HIS A 374 14.69 0.20 -11.54
CA HIS A 374 15.07 0.21 -12.94
C HIS A 374 13.80 0.39 -13.78
N PHE A 375 13.51 1.62 -14.21
CA PHE A 375 12.18 1.98 -14.68
C PHE A 375 12.17 3.09 -15.74
N SER A 376 11.01 3.28 -16.37
CA SER A 376 10.65 4.51 -17.08
C SER A 376 9.28 5.01 -16.63
N ILE A 377 9.09 6.34 -16.65
CA ILE A 377 7.86 7.02 -16.26
C ILE A 377 6.91 6.99 -17.46
N ILE A 378 5.76 6.32 -17.30
CA ILE A 378 4.71 6.27 -18.33
C ILE A 378 3.82 7.50 -18.23
N GLU A 379 3.43 7.85 -17.01
CA GLU A 379 2.59 9.00 -16.72
C GLU A 379 3.37 10.03 -15.90
N PRO A 380 3.49 11.29 -16.35
CA PRO A 380 4.29 12.29 -15.65
C PRO A 380 3.84 12.48 -14.21
N THR A 381 4.79 12.43 -13.28
CA THR A 381 4.52 12.64 -11.85
C THR A 381 4.99 14.03 -11.42
N THR A 382 4.39 14.57 -10.36
CA THR A 382 4.75 15.88 -9.80
C THR A 382 5.34 15.73 -8.42
N TYR A 383 6.48 16.37 -8.19
CA TYR A 383 7.12 16.53 -6.89
C TYR A 383 7.15 18.01 -6.53
N ASN A 384 6.82 18.35 -5.27
CA ASN A 384 6.90 19.71 -4.77
C ASN A 384 7.95 19.78 -3.67
N ASP A 385 8.75 20.83 -3.71
CA ASP A 385 9.73 21.16 -2.69
C ASP A 385 9.54 22.60 -2.25
N THR A 386 9.74 22.87 -0.96
CA THR A 386 9.54 24.19 -0.37
C THR A 386 10.82 24.62 0.35
N ILE A 387 11.27 25.83 0.08
CA ILE A 387 12.47 26.41 0.67
C ILE A 387 12.07 27.70 1.38
N ASP A 388 12.31 27.75 2.68
CA ASP A 388 12.04 28.94 3.50
C ASP A 388 12.92 30.13 3.10
N ASN A 389 12.38 31.34 3.30
CA ASN A 389 13.05 32.58 2.98
C ASN A 389 14.39 32.72 3.72
N ARG A 390 15.47 32.95 2.97
CA ARG A 390 16.82 33.23 3.50
C ARG A 390 17.13 34.72 3.69
N ILE A 391 16.25 35.62 3.24
CA ILE A 391 16.30 37.07 3.43
C ILE A 391 15.79 37.42 4.84
N THR A 392 16.55 36.98 5.84
CA THR A 392 16.18 37.12 7.25
C THR A 392 16.85 38.31 7.92
N SER A 393 17.97 38.81 7.37
CA SER A 393 18.70 39.93 7.98
C SER A 393 18.09 41.30 7.64
N PHE A 394 18.04 42.19 8.63
CA PHE A 394 17.62 43.58 8.43
C PHE A 394 18.49 44.29 7.38
N SER A 395 19.79 44.00 7.36
CA SER A 395 20.73 44.55 6.38
C SER A 395 20.41 44.15 4.94
N ASP A 396 19.96 42.92 4.70
CA ASP A 396 19.62 42.47 3.34
C ASP A 396 18.31 43.08 2.88
N ARG A 397 17.32 43.19 3.78
CA ARG A 397 16.06 43.89 3.51
C ARG A 397 16.29 45.37 3.15
N GLU A 398 17.17 46.07 3.86
CA GLU A 398 17.52 47.46 3.54
C GLU A 398 18.28 47.62 2.23
N LYS A 399 19.13 46.65 1.84
CA LYS A 399 19.77 46.64 0.52
C LYS A 399 18.76 46.41 -0.60
N ILE A 400 17.80 45.50 -0.39
CA ILE A 400 16.73 45.20 -1.36
C ILE A 400 15.82 46.42 -1.55
N LYS A 401 15.45 47.13 -0.48
CA LYS A 401 14.66 48.39 -0.58
C LYS A 401 15.34 49.46 -1.43
N LYS A 402 16.67 49.46 -1.48
CA LYS A 402 17.47 50.41 -2.28
C LYS A 402 17.78 49.90 -3.69
N ALA A 403 17.45 48.64 -3.98
CA ALA A 403 17.65 48.02 -5.27
C ALA A 403 16.75 48.65 -6.33
N ARG A 404 17.31 48.95 -7.49
CA ARG A 404 16.51 49.32 -8.67
C ARG A 404 16.31 48.15 -9.61
N ARG A 405 17.24 47.21 -9.57
CA ARG A 405 17.33 46.06 -10.46
C ARG A 405 18.03 44.93 -9.71
N VAL A 406 17.49 43.72 -9.83
CA VAL A 406 18.17 42.49 -9.39
C VAL A 406 18.35 41.59 -10.59
N ASP A 407 19.60 41.34 -10.95
CA ASP A 407 19.96 40.38 -11.98
C ASP A 407 20.00 38.99 -11.36
N MET A 408 19.16 38.09 -11.85
CA MET A 408 18.93 36.77 -11.27
C MET A 408 19.58 35.70 -12.13
N GLU A 409 20.28 34.76 -11.50
CA GLU A 409 20.80 33.56 -12.12
C GLU A 409 20.33 32.31 -11.38
N MET A 410 19.72 31.37 -12.08
CA MET A 410 19.30 30.08 -11.57
C MET A 410 20.12 28.98 -12.20
N HIS A 411 20.97 28.37 -11.40
CA HIS A 411 21.89 27.29 -11.74
C HIS A 411 21.26 25.97 -11.31
N LEU A 412 20.88 25.17 -12.29
CA LEU A 412 20.32 23.85 -12.08
C LEU A 412 21.33 22.79 -12.49
N THR A 413 21.63 21.87 -11.57
CA THR A 413 22.42 20.66 -11.85
C THR A 413 21.52 19.44 -11.66
N ASN A 414 21.48 18.59 -12.68
CA ASN A 414 20.80 17.30 -12.60
C ASN A 414 21.81 16.16 -12.67
N GLY A 415 21.88 15.37 -11.61
CA GLY A 415 22.64 14.14 -11.53
C GLY A 415 21.75 12.90 -11.50
N ILE A 416 20.45 13.02 -11.81
CA ILE A 416 19.52 11.88 -11.93
C ILE A 416 19.07 11.71 -13.39
N PRO A 417 18.75 10.49 -13.86
CA PRO A 417 18.44 10.21 -15.26
C PRO A 417 16.97 10.50 -15.61
N ILE A 418 16.42 11.55 -15.01
CA ILE A 418 15.02 11.96 -15.12
C ILE A 418 15.00 13.42 -15.58
N LEU A 419 14.27 13.70 -16.65
CA LEU A 419 13.99 15.04 -17.11
C LEU A 419 12.93 15.68 -16.21
N ALA A 420 13.16 16.92 -15.81
CA ALA A 420 12.18 17.67 -15.03
C ALA A 420 11.82 18.98 -15.73
N TYR A 421 10.54 19.31 -15.78
CA TYR A 421 10.09 20.67 -16.02
C TYR A 421 9.81 21.32 -14.67
N VAL A 422 10.54 22.38 -14.38
CA VAL A 422 10.55 23.05 -13.08
C VAL A 422 9.73 24.32 -13.18
N LYS A 423 8.72 24.47 -12.33
CA LYS A 423 8.07 25.74 -12.04
C LYS A 423 8.54 26.23 -10.68
N CYS A 424 9.02 27.48 -10.60
CA CYS A 424 9.42 28.09 -9.36
C CYS A 424 8.57 29.34 -9.12
N TYR A 425 7.92 29.41 -7.96
CA TYR A 425 7.10 30.55 -7.58
C TYR A 425 7.36 30.94 -6.14
N VAL A 426 7.28 32.23 -5.90
CA VAL A 426 7.54 32.86 -4.61
C VAL A 426 6.20 33.17 -3.96
N VAL A 427 6.06 32.86 -2.67
CA VAL A 427 4.82 33.07 -1.92
C VAL A 427 5.05 33.86 -0.64
N ASP A 428 3.99 34.51 -0.17
CA ASP A 428 3.95 35.17 1.13
C ASP A 428 3.67 34.18 2.28
N SER A 429 3.58 34.70 3.52
CA SER A 429 3.32 33.88 4.71
C SER A 429 1.93 33.24 4.75
N LEU A 430 1.02 33.66 3.86
CA LEU A 430 -0.35 33.17 3.73
C LEU A 430 -0.51 32.23 2.52
N ASP A 431 0.59 31.80 1.90
CA ASP A 431 0.63 30.97 0.69
C ASP A 431 0.03 31.63 -0.57
N ASN A 432 -0.08 32.97 -0.60
CA ASN A 432 -0.44 33.67 -1.83
C ASN A 432 0.79 33.81 -2.73
N THR A 433 0.62 33.46 -4.02
CA THR A 433 1.68 33.64 -5.02
C THR A 433 1.97 35.13 -5.24
N LEU A 434 3.20 35.54 -4.95
CA LEU A 434 3.71 36.87 -5.21
C LEU A 434 4.12 37.00 -6.68
N PHE A 435 4.94 36.08 -7.18
CA PHE A 435 5.30 35.99 -8.59
C PHE A 435 5.90 34.63 -8.98
N ASP A 436 5.84 34.32 -10.27
CA ASP A 436 6.44 33.12 -10.87
C ASP A 436 7.89 33.43 -11.30
N LEU A 437 8.87 32.96 -10.53
CA LEU A 437 10.29 33.19 -10.80
C LEU A 437 10.73 32.58 -12.14
N THR A 438 10.23 31.39 -12.48
CA THR A 438 10.56 30.71 -13.74
C THR A 438 10.11 31.49 -14.97
N SER A 439 8.97 32.17 -14.92
CA SER A 439 8.49 33.03 -16.01
C SER A 439 9.44 34.21 -16.27
N ILE A 440 10.06 34.74 -15.22
CA ILE A 440 10.97 35.90 -15.31
C ILE A 440 12.34 35.48 -15.87
N ILE A 441 12.87 34.32 -15.45
CA ILE A 441 14.20 33.83 -15.83
C ILE A 441 14.25 33.03 -17.14
N ASN A 442 13.11 32.54 -17.63
CA ASN A 442 13.06 31.74 -18.85
C ASN A 442 13.03 32.60 -20.13
N ASN A 443 12.69 33.89 -20.02
CA ASN A 443 12.53 34.82 -21.15
C ASN A 443 11.77 34.23 -22.35
N GLN A 444 10.85 33.30 -22.07
CA GLN A 444 9.99 32.58 -23.00
C GLN A 444 8.55 32.61 -22.48
N VAL A 445 7.59 32.27 -23.34
CA VAL A 445 6.14 32.28 -23.01
C VAL A 445 5.78 31.21 -21.95
N SER A 446 6.64 30.20 -21.75
CA SER A 446 6.42 29.12 -20.78
C SER A 446 6.85 29.53 -19.37
N ASP A 447 5.98 29.26 -18.39
CA ASP A 447 6.20 29.47 -16.96
C ASP A 447 7.05 28.37 -16.30
N THR A 448 7.60 27.45 -17.09
CA THR A 448 8.48 26.36 -16.65
C THR A 448 9.83 26.42 -17.34
N VAL A 449 10.89 26.05 -16.61
CA VAL A 449 12.23 25.82 -17.18
C VAL A 449 12.52 24.33 -17.27
N GLU A 450 13.30 23.93 -18.27
CA GLU A 450 13.69 22.53 -18.48
C GLU A 450 14.95 22.19 -17.67
N LEU A 451 14.95 21.05 -16.99
CA LEU A 451 16.12 20.46 -16.37
C LEU A 451 16.37 19.10 -17.02
N PRO A 452 17.23 19.02 -18.05
CA PRO A 452 17.48 17.79 -18.80
C PRO A 452 17.94 16.66 -17.90
N GLY A 453 17.53 15.43 -18.21
CA GLY A 453 18.01 14.25 -17.50
C GLY A 453 19.52 14.08 -17.65
N ALA A 454 20.17 13.56 -16.61
CA ALA A 454 21.58 13.22 -16.63
C ALA A 454 21.88 12.09 -17.64
N PRO A 455 22.92 12.19 -18.49
CA PRO A 455 23.28 11.13 -19.42
C PRO A 455 23.61 9.84 -18.67
N VAL A 456 23.21 8.70 -19.25
CA VAL A 456 23.41 7.38 -18.67
C VAL A 456 24.37 6.51 -19.48
N ASP A 457 24.94 5.51 -18.83
CA ASP A 457 25.68 4.44 -19.46
C ASP A 457 24.77 3.35 -20.05
N VAL A 458 25.37 2.30 -20.62
CA VAL A 458 24.65 1.15 -21.20
C VAL A 458 23.79 0.36 -20.21
N ASN A 459 24.01 0.53 -18.91
CA ASN A 459 23.26 -0.12 -17.85
C ASN A 459 22.15 0.79 -17.27
N GLY A 460 21.99 1.99 -17.82
CA GLY A 460 21.00 2.97 -17.39
C GLY A 460 21.40 3.78 -16.16
N PHE A 461 22.66 3.72 -15.73
CA PHE A 461 23.16 4.54 -14.62
C PHE A 461 23.75 5.85 -15.09
N VAL A 462 23.58 6.90 -14.29
CA VAL A 462 24.17 8.21 -14.57
C VAL A 462 25.70 8.13 -14.61
N ASN A 463 26.29 8.71 -15.65
CA ASN A 463 27.74 8.79 -15.83
C ASN A 463 28.29 10.23 -15.83
N ASN A 464 27.42 11.23 -15.95
CA ASN A 464 27.77 12.64 -15.88
C ASN A 464 26.54 13.47 -15.46
N THR A 465 26.75 14.70 -15.02
CA THR A 465 25.65 15.62 -14.67
C THR A 465 25.29 16.53 -15.84
N THR A 466 24.02 16.96 -15.93
CA THR A 466 23.66 18.10 -16.78
C THR A 466 23.62 19.38 -15.96
N PHE A 467 23.88 20.49 -16.64
CA PHE A 467 23.88 21.81 -16.05
C PHE A 467 23.15 22.81 -16.96
N ARG A 468 22.34 23.67 -16.34
CA ARG A 468 21.63 24.77 -17.00
C ARG A 468 21.71 26.03 -16.16
N VAL A 469 21.85 27.16 -16.85
CA VAL A 469 21.78 28.50 -16.24
C VAL A 469 20.66 29.26 -16.92
N TYR A 470 19.71 29.73 -16.11
CA TYR A 470 18.64 30.63 -16.51
C TYR A 470 18.91 32.01 -15.93
N THR A 471 18.66 33.05 -16.72
CA THR A 471 18.96 34.44 -16.31
C THR A 471 17.71 35.30 -16.48
N GLY A 472 17.43 36.15 -15.50
CA GLY A 472 16.27 37.03 -15.53
C GLY A 472 16.55 38.34 -14.81
N VAL A 473 15.66 39.30 -14.96
CA VAL A 473 15.78 40.61 -14.31
C VAL A 473 14.52 40.89 -13.53
N LEU A 474 14.66 41.13 -12.23
CA LEU A 474 13.59 41.66 -11.39
C LEU A 474 13.66 43.18 -11.44
N ASP A 475 12.59 43.78 -11.94
CA ASP A 475 12.38 45.22 -11.91
C ASP A 475 11.83 45.68 -10.55
N SER A 476 11.58 46.99 -10.42
CA SER A 476 11.10 47.57 -9.17
C SER A 476 9.73 47.04 -8.70
N ASN A 477 8.90 46.47 -9.58
CA ASN A 477 7.62 45.89 -9.19
C ASN A 477 7.83 44.57 -8.42
N TYR A 478 8.72 43.71 -8.92
CA TYR A 478 9.04 42.43 -8.28
C TYR A 478 9.94 42.58 -7.05
N ILE A 479 10.83 43.58 -7.03
CA ILE A 479 11.72 43.86 -5.89
C ILE A 479 10.93 44.15 -4.62
N ASN A 480 9.82 44.89 -4.72
CA ASN A 480 8.99 45.17 -3.54
C ASN A 480 8.33 43.89 -3.01
N LEU A 481 7.86 43.01 -3.91
CA LEU A 481 7.27 41.73 -3.55
C LEU A 481 8.27 40.78 -2.87
N LEU A 482 9.57 40.85 -3.22
CA LEU A 482 10.61 40.07 -2.53
C LEU A 482 10.72 40.37 -1.04
N LEU A 483 10.32 41.56 -0.56
CA LEU A 483 10.34 41.90 0.87
C LEU A 483 9.27 41.16 1.67
N ASP A 484 8.19 40.77 0.99
CA ASP A 484 7.04 40.05 1.56
C ASP A 484 7.17 38.52 1.37
N MET A 485 8.25 38.07 0.72
CA MET A 485 8.55 36.65 0.53
C MET A 485 8.67 35.93 1.88
N ASP A 486 8.00 34.78 1.99
CA ASP A 486 8.13 33.85 3.12
C ASP A 486 8.80 32.54 2.71
N ARG A 487 8.46 32.02 1.53
CA ARG A 487 9.04 30.78 1.00
C ARG A 487 9.01 30.74 -0.51
N ILE A 488 9.78 29.81 -1.07
CA ILE A 488 9.90 29.54 -2.49
C ILE A 488 9.49 28.10 -2.73
N ILE A 489 8.55 27.88 -3.65
CA ILE A 489 8.04 26.55 -3.97
C ILE A 489 8.52 26.14 -5.36
N PHE A 490 9.21 25.00 -5.41
CA PHE A 490 9.57 24.32 -6.63
C PHE A 490 8.58 23.20 -6.92
N ARG A 491 7.99 23.22 -8.11
CA ARG A 491 7.19 22.13 -8.64
C ARG A 491 7.93 21.49 -9.80
N TYR A 492 8.33 20.25 -9.62
CA TYR A 492 8.99 19.43 -10.63
C TYR A 492 7.95 18.52 -11.27
N ARG A 493 7.79 18.61 -12.58
CA ARG A 493 7.06 17.62 -13.37
C ARG A 493 8.07 16.70 -14.04
N LEU A 494 8.08 15.44 -13.63
CA LEU A 494 9.12 14.47 -13.94
C LEU A 494 8.73 13.59 -15.14
N TYR A 495 9.71 13.35 -16.02
CA TYR A 495 9.60 12.57 -17.23
C TYR A 495 10.83 11.70 -17.41
N THR A 496 10.64 10.59 -18.11
CA THR A 496 11.75 9.84 -18.66
C THR A 496 12.09 10.41 -20.04
N ASP A 497 13.33 10.85 -20.23
CA ASP A 497 13.77 11.51 -21.47
C ASP A 497 14.22 10.46 -22.51
N PRO A 498 13.47 10.27 -23.60
CA PRO A 498 13.76 9.24 -24.59
C PRO A 498 15.11 9.42 -25.28
N ASN A 499 15.72 10.61 -25.25
CA ASN A 499 16.97 10.90 -25.95
C ASN A 499 18.21 10.39 -25.20
N ILE A 500 18.12 10.27 -23.88
CA ILE A 500 19.26 9.83 -23.05
C ILE A 500 19.21 8.33 -22.72
N ILE A 501 18.08 7.67 -23.01
CA ILE A 501 17.90 6.28 -22.63
C ILE A 501 18.43 5.36 -23.73
N PRO A 502 19.35 4.45 -23.41
CA PRO A 502 19.87 3.52 -24.40
C PRO A 502 18.75 2.58 -24.90
N ALA A 503 18.68 2.45 -26.22
CA ALA A 503 17.98 1.32 -26.84
C ALA A 503 18.73 0.02 -26.50
N PRO A 504 18.04 -1.13 -26.36
CA PRO A 504 16.59 -1.33 -26.50
C PRO A 504 15.80 -1.22 -25.18
N ASP A 505 16.47 -1.03 -24.03
CA ASP A 505 15.85 -1.20 -22.70
C ASP A 505 14.82 -0.11 -22.37
N GLY A 506 15.08 1.14 -22.78
CA GLY A 506 14.08 2.20 -22.60
C GLY A 506 13.80 2.54 -21.12
N ARG A 507 14.74 2.23 -20.20
CA ARG A 507 14.63 2.41 -18.74
C ARG A 507 15.93 2.95 -18.15
N VAL A 508 15.82 3.53 -16.95
CA VAL A 508 16.92 4.17 -16.20
C VAL A 508 17.01 3.64 -14.78
N ARG A 509 18.18 3.79 -14.16
CA ARG A 509 18.47 3.35 -12.79
C ARG A 509 18.92 4.52 -11.93
N ILE A 510 18.60 4.46 -10.65
CA ILE A 510 18.93 5.52 -9.69
C ILE A 510 19.82 4.95 -8.58
N ARG A 511 20.90 5.66 -8.26
CA ARG A 511 21.77 5.40 -7.12
C ARG A 511 21.45 6.35 -5.97
N ALA A 512 21.74 5.91 -4.74
CA ALA A 512 21.63 6.71 -3.53
C ALA A 512 22.36 8.06 -3.63
N THR A 513 23.53 8.05 -4.27
CA THR A 513 24.43 9.20 -4.42
C THR A 513 24.08 10.14 -5.58
N ASP A 514 23.16 9.74 -6.46
CA ASP A 514 22.69 10.63 -7.52
C ASP A 514 22.00 11.83 -6.86
N TYR A 515 22.13 13.01 -7.44
CA TYR A 515 21.69 14.24 -6.77
C TYR A 515 21.11 15.27 -7.73
N VAL A 516 20.27 16.16 -7.20
CA VAL A 516 19.81 17.37 -7.87
C VAL A 516 20.27 18.56 -7.06
N ARG A 517 20.84 19.57 -7.72
CA ARG A 517 21.24 20.82 -7.07
C ARG A 517 20.52 21.99 -7.70
N ASN A 518 19.95 22.83 -6.84
CA ASN A 518 19.28 24.05 -7.22
C ASN A 518 19.96 25.22 -6.50
N ALA A 519 20.61 26.09 -7.27
CA ALA A 519 21.33 27.24 -6.76
C ALA A 519 20.88 28.49 -7.50
N THR A 520 20.20 29.40 -6.80
CA THR A 520 19.71 30.66 -7.36
C THR A 520 20.35 31.83 -6.64
N PHE A 521 20.93 32.73 -7.42
CA PHE A 521 21.65 33.91 -6.96
C PHE A 521 21.04 35.16 -7.59
N GLY A 522 20.97 36.25 -6.82
CA GLY A 522 20.68 37.58 -7.31
C GLY A 522 21.91 38.48 -7.18
N THR A 523 22.13 39.37 -8.14
CA THR A 523 23.06 40.49 -8.01
C THR A 523 22.24 41.76 -7.95
N ILE A 524 22.25 42.41 -6.77
CA ILE A 524 21.56 43.67 -6.55
C ILE A 524 22.43 44.80 -7.06
N ASN A 525 21.91 45.57 -8.01
CA ASN A 525 22.51 46.83 -8.44
C ASN A 525 21.77 47.98 -7.77
N TYR A 526 22.43 48.66 -6.83
CA TYR A 526 21.91 49.87 -6.21
C TYR A 526 22.90 51.03 -6.26
N LYS A 527 22.36 52.25 -6.42
CA LYS A 527 23.12 53.49 -6.46
C LYS A 527 23.18 54.04 -5.05
N ILE A 528 24.38 54.18 -4.48
CA ILE A 528 24.53 54.98 -3.26
C ILE A 528 24.54 56.45 -3.69
N VAL A 529 23.49 57.17 -3.27
CA VAL A 529 23.48 58.62 -3.22
C VAL A 529 23.68 58.99 -1.74
N PRO A 530 24.77 59.69 -1.38
CA PRO A 530 25.09 60.05 -0.01
C PRO A 530 24.01 60.87 0.70
#